data_AF-K1M0Y1-F1
#
_entry.id   AF-K1M0Y1-F1
#
_cell.length_a   1.000
_cell.length_b   1.000
_cell.length_c   1.000
_cell.angle_alpha   90.00
_cell.angle_beta   90.00
_cell.angle_gamma   90.00
#
_symmetry.space_group_name_H-M   'P 1'
#
loop_
_entity.id
_entity.type
_entity.pdbx_description
1 polymer ?
#
loop_
_entity_poly.entity_id
_entity_poly.type
_entity_poly.pdbx_seq_one_letter_code
_entity_poly.pdbx_strand_id
1 'polypeptide(L)'
;MKKSKIIFLIELVLNIIAAVFLVINNSFKNLLDVGVVFLLLLLLIWNFLRRKIEISLKLSWLNLMILPAIFTYCLNTVANVLLVKYPVKSVLIAIIYSLLFLVYLLPVVITNAGLVKNKYARVFIAMYYIVLLLFSENLHMNDYLSSFVNWSHSEILNGLALIPIIFCLFKSWDIRAKLNLKFRRYSNIQLIVLLVAVFFAAWYSFFHSYVYIAPTFSQLFWNWDFSEIIPTERAVLWSLGAILFEEGFRYLLIIVLLEVFKVQRGQIDYFLECAIFWIDTLCRTT
;
A
#
# COMPACT_ATOMS: atom_id res chain seq x y z
N MET A 1 -9.16 24.82 -0.45
CA MET A 1 -10.56 24.41 -0.11
C MET A 1 -11.43 24.08 -1.32
N LYS A 2 -11.51 24.89 -2.40
CA LYS A 2 -12.38 24.59 -3.57
C LYS A 2 -12.04 23.24 -4.26
N LYS A 3 -10.76 22.94 -4.51
CA LYS A 3 -10.34 21.67 -5.15
C LYS A 3 -10.69 20.42 -4.33
N SER A 4 -10.42 20.41 -3.02
CA SER A 4 -10.76 19.31 -2.10
C SER A 4 -12.28 19.05 -2.03
N LYS A 5 -13.11 20.11 -2.12
CA LYS A 5 -14.58 19.96 -2.22
C LYS A 5 -15.04 19.30 -3.52
N ILE A 6 -14.38 19.61 -4.64
CA ILE A 6 -14.70 19.00 -5.95
C ILE A 6 -14.31 17.52 -5.96
N ILE A 7 -13.11 17.20 -5.48
CA ILE A 7 -12.63 15.81 -5.41
C ILE A 7 -13.55 14.98 -4.52
N PHE A 8 -13.92 15.50 -3.35
CA PHE A 8 -14.91 14.85 -2.48
C PHE A 8 -16.21 14.52 -3.22
N LEU A 9 -16.74 15.47 -4.01
CA LEU A 9 -17.98 15.25 -4.74
C LEU A 9 -17.80 14.18 -5.82
N ILE A 10 -16.69 14.20 -6.55
CA ILE A 10 -16.37 13.21 -7.58
C ILE A 10 -16.28 11.82 -6.94
N GLU A 11 -15.52 11.67 -5.85
CA GLU A 11 -15.38 10.39 -5.15
C GLU A 11 -16.71 9.89 -4.59
N LEU A 12 -17.52 10.77 -4.01
CA LEU A 12 -18.83 10.42 -3.49
C LEU A 12 -19.74 9.92 -4.62
N VAL A 13 -19.77 10.61 -5.76
CA VAL A 13 -20.57 10.22 -6.93
C VAL A 13 -20.09 8.89 -7.50
N LEU A 14 -18.78 8.70 -7.68
CA LEU A 14 -18.24 7.43 -8.17
C LEU A 14 -18.56 6.27 -7.23
N ASN A 15 -18.45 6.48 -5.92
CA ASN A 15 -18.82 5.48 -4.92
C ASN A 15 -20.30 5.12 -4.96
N ILE A 16 -21.19 6.10 -5.15
CA ILE A 16 -22.63 5.85 -5.29
C ILE A 16 -22.91 5.05 -6.57
N ILE A 17 -22.29 5.42 -7.70
CA ILE A 17 -22.45 4.69 -8.96
C ILE A 17 -22.01 3.23 -8.80
N ALA A 18 -20.85 3.02 -8.18
CA ALA A 18 -20.34 1.67 -7.91
C ALA A 18 -21.26 0.89 -6.96
N ALA A 19 -21.72 1.50 -5.87
CA ALA A 19 -22.64 0.86 -4.93
C ALA A 19 -23.99 0.49 -5.59
N VAL A 20 -24.57 1.38 -6.40
CA VAL A 20 -25.80 1.11 -7.15
C VAL A 20 -25.60 -0.06 -8.12
N PHE A 21 -24.46 -0.10 -8.83
CA PHE A 21 -24.12 -1.24 -9.69
C PHE A 21 -24.05 -2.55 -8.90
N LEU A 22 -23.43 -2.55 -7.72
CA LEU A 22 -23.31 -3.74 -6.86
C LEU A 22 -24.66 -4.21 -6.29
N VAL A 23 -25.54 -3.27 -5.94
CA VAL A 23 -26.93 -3.57 -5.53
C VAL A 23 -27.70 -4.21 -6.68
N ILE A 24 -27.66 -3.63 -7.89
CA ILE A 24 -28.37 -4.15 -9.06
C ILE A 24 -27.91 -5.58 -9.41
N ASN A 25 -26.63 -5.89 -9.23
CA ASN A 25 -26.09 -7.22 -9.50
C ASN A 25 -26.19 -8.18 -8.29
N ASN A 26 -26.98 -7.86 -7.25
CA ASN A 26 -27.17 -8.69 -6.05
C ASN A 26 -25.84 -9.17 -5.42
N SER A 27 -24.82 -8.32 -5.50
CA SER A 27 -23.46 -8.66 -5.08
C SER A 27 -23.21 -8.34 -3.60
N PHE A 28 -24.06 -7.50 -3.01
CA PHE A 28 -24.08 -7.20 -1.59
C PHE A 28 -24.81 -8.31 -0.81
N LYS A 29 -24.07 -9.03 0.03
CA LYS A 29 -24.53 -10.20 0.77
C LYS A 29 -24.22 -10.14 2.26
N ASN A 30 -23.26 -9.30 2.65
CA ASN A 30 -22.69 -9.31 3.99
C ASN A 30 -22.98 -8.00 4.74
N LEU A 31 -22.79 -8.02 6.07
CA LEU A 31 -23.00 -6.87 6.94
C LEU A 31 -22.14 -5.65 6.54
N LEU A 32 -20.94 -5.89 6.00
CA LEU A 32 -20.05 -4.86 5.48
C LEU A 32 -20.68 -4.09 4.32
N ASP A 33 -21.41 -4.77 3.45
CA ASP A 33 -22.09 -4.13 2.31
C ASP A 33 -23.18 -3.17 2.75
N VAL A 34 -23.97 -3.60 3.74
CA VAL A 34 -25.00 -2.76 4.38
C VAL A 34 -24.34 -1.55 5.04
N GLY A 35 -23.20 -1.76 5.71
CA GLY A 35 -22.38 -0.69 6.29
C GLY A 35 -21.90 0.32 5.26
N VAL A 36 -21.44 -0.13 4.09
CA VAL A 36 -21.00 0.74 3.00
C VAL A 36 -22.15 1.60 2.46
N VAL A 37 -23.31 1.00 2.18
CA VAL A 37 -24.49 1.73 1.70
C VAL A 37 -24.97 2.74 2.75
N PHE A 38 -25.03 2.33 4.01
CA PHE A 38 -25.41 3.20 5.12
C PHE A 38 -24.46 4.39 5.28
N LEU A 39 -23.14 4.16 5.22
CA LEU A 39 -22.13 5.21 5.28
C LEU A 39 -22.25 6.18 4.11
N LEU A 40 -22.51 5.70 2.89
CA LEU A 40 -22.73 6.56 1.72
C LEU A 40 -23.99 7.43 1.87
N LEU A 41 -25.07 6.86 2.40
CA LEU A 41 -26.29 7.61 2.71
C LEU A 41 -26.03 8.69 3.78
N LEU A 42 -25.31 8.35 4.85
CA LEU A 42 -24.89 9.32 5.87
C LEU A 42 -24.04 10.44 5.27
N LEU A 43 -23.08 10.12 4.39
CA LEU A 43 -22.24 11.12 3.72
C LEU A 43 -23.05 12.02 2.78
N LEU A 44 -24.06 11.48 2.09
CA LEU A 44 -24.99 12.24 1.25
C LEU A 44 -25.85 13.21 2.07
N ILE A 45 -26.47 12.71 3.15
CA ILE A 45 -27.28 13.51 4.07
C ILE A 45 -26.41 14.61 4.68
N TRP A 46 -25.21 14.27 5.13
CA TRP A 46 -24.24 15.23 5.65
C TRP A 46 -23.87 16.31 4.63
N ASN A 47 -23.58 15.92 3.38
CA ASN A 47 -23.25 16.87 2.32
C ASN A 47 -24.41 17.84 2.04
N PHE A 48 -25.66 17.37 2.14
CA PHE A 48 -26.86 18.19 2.00
C PHE A 48 -27.08 19.13 3.19
N LEU A 49 -27.01 18.61 4.42
CA LEU A 49 -27.22 19.38 5.65
C LEU A 49 -26.14 20.46 5.85
N ARG A 50 -24.89 20.16 5.49
CA ARG A 50 -23.79 21.13 5.57
C ARG A 50 -23.96 22.33 4.64
N ARG A 51 -24.73 22.21 3.55
CA ARG A 51 -25.09 23.38 2.73
C ARG A 51 -26.00 24.35 3.47
N LYS A 52 -26.70 23.90 4.52
CA LYS A 52 -27.63 24.69 5.33
C LYS A 52 -27.09 25.08 6.71
N ILE A 53 -26.14 24.31 7.26
CA ILE A 53 -25.59 24.54 8.60
C ILE A 53 -24.06 24.59 8.48
N GLU A 54 -23.43 25.67 8.96
CA GLU A 54 -21.97 25.83 9.02
C GLU A 54 -21.32 24.92 10.09
N ILE A 55 -21.64 23.62 10.09
CA ILE A 55 -20.96 22.67 10.96
C ILE A 55 -19.58 22.40 10.34
N SER A 56 -18.56 22.94 11.01
CA SER A 56 -17.14 22.84 10.67
C SER A 56 -16.51 21.50 11.05
N LEU A 57 -17.30 20.41 11.07
CA LEU A 57 -16.76 19.07 11.26
C LEU A 57 -15.70 18.87 10.18
N LYS A 58 -14.47 18.60 10.62
CA LYS A 58 -13.27 18.61 9.77
C LYS A 58 -13.45 17.60 8.64
N LEU A 59 -13.95 18.11 7.52
CA LEU A 59 -14.09 17.44 6.23
C LEU A 59 -12.80 16.70 5.82
N SER A 60 -11.67 17.09 6.41
CA SER A 60 -10.38 16.46 6.19
C SER A 60 -10.40 14.95 6.43
N TRP A 61 -10.98 14.45 7.54
CA TRP A 61 -10.81 13.03 7.88
C TRP A 61 -11.74 12.09 7.11
N LEU A 62 -12.99 12.52 6.86
CA LEU A 62 -13.93 11.77 6.01
C LEU A 62 -13.38 11.57 4.60
N ASN A 63 -12.82 12.63 4.02
CA ASN A 63 -12.27 12.60 2.66
C ASN A 63 -10.91 11.91 2.60
N LEU A 64 -10.17 11.89 3.71
CA LEU A 64 -8.84 11.30 3.79
C LEU A 64 -8.90 9.79 3.98
N MET A 65 -9.92 9.29 4.68
CA MET A 65 -9.99 7.90 5.08
C MET A 65 -11.27 7.21 4.58
N ILE A 66 -12.44 7.63 5.05
CA ILE A 66 -13.69 6.88 4.83
C ILE A 66 -14.02 6.75 3.34
N LEU A 67 -13.89 7.82 2.56
CA LEU A 67 -14.16 7.77 1.12
C LEU A 67 -13.19 6.88 0.33
N PRO A 68 -11.86 7.01 0.51
CA PRO A 68 -10.90 6.06 -0.07
C PRO A 68 -11.14 4.60 0.32
N ALA A 69 -11.53 4.33 1.57
CA ALA A 69 -11.88 2.98 2.03
C ALA A 69 -13.06 2.41 1.25
N ILE A 70 -14.17 3.17 1.20
CA ILE A 70 -15.37 2.76 0.47
C ILE A 70 -15.05 2.58 -1.01
N PHE A 71 -14.26 3.48 -1.61
CA PHE A 71 -13.90 3.39 -3.02
C PHE A 71 -13.06 2.16 -3.33
N THR A 72 -12.07 1.86 -2.50
CA THR A 72 -11.24 0.67 -2.66
C THR A 72 -12.09 -0.61 -2.58
N TYR A 73 -12.98 -0.68 -1.59
CA TYR A 73 -13.91 -1.80 -1.45
C TYR A 73 -14.83 -1.95 -2.66
N CYS A 74 -15.49 -0.86 -3.07
CA CYS A 74 -16.39 -0.85 -4.21
C CYS A 74 -15.68 -1.19 -5.52
N LEU A 75 -14.49 -0.61 -5.76
CA LEU A 75 -13.70 -0.86 -6.96
C LEU A 75 -13.34 -2.35 -7.09
N ASN A 76 -12.82 -2.95 -6.01
CA ASN A 76 -12.44 -4.36 -5.98
C ASN A 76 -13.68 -5.27 -6.19
N THR A 77 -14.78 -4.97 -5.51
CA THR A 77 -16.02 -5.75 -5.63
C THR A 77 -16.61 -5.65 -7.04
N VAL A 78 -16.63 -4.45 -7.63
CA VAL A 78 -17.09 -4.23 -9.02
C VAL A 78 -16.24 -5.03 -10.00
N ALA A 79 -14.92 -5.00 -9.85
CA ALA A 79 -14.02 -5.75 -10.71
C ALA A 79 -14.29 -7.25 -10.64
N ASN A 80 -14.42 -7.82 -9.43
CA ASN A 80 -14.73 -9.23 -9.23
C ASN A 80 -16.08 -9.63 -9.84
N VAL A 81 -17.12 -8.82 -9.66
CA VAL A 81 -18.43 -9.07 -10.27
C VAL A 81 -18.34 -9.07 -11.80
N LEU A 82 -17.56 -8.14 -12.37
CA LEU A 82 -17.34 -8.08 -13.82
C LEU A 82 -16.55 -9.29 -14.32
N LEU A 83 -15.55 -9.77 -13.57
CA LEU A 83 -14.77 -10.96 -13.92
C LEU A 83 -15.66 -12.21 -13.98
N VAL A 84 -16.56 -12.38 -13.01
CA VAL A 84 -17.53 -13.50 -13.00
C VAL A 84 -18.53 -13.39 -14.15
N LYS A 85 -19.03 -12.18 -14.42
CA LYS A 85 -20.07 -11.96 -15.44
C LYS A 85 -19.53 -12.01 -16.87
N TYR A 86 -18.27 -11.63 -17.08
CA TYR A 86 -17.64 -11.53 -18.40
C TYR A 86 -16.26 -12.20 -18.42
N PRO A 87 -16.18 -13.53 -18.23
CA PRO A 87 -14.91 -14.26 -18.12
C PRO A 87 -14.03 -14.16 -19.37
N VAL A 88 -14.66 -14.06 -20.55
CA VAL A 88 -13.96 -13.87 -21.85
C VAL A 88 -13.21 -12.52 -21.90
N LYS A 89 -13.67 -11.52 -21.14
CA LYS A 89 -13.06 -10.18 -21.06
C LYS A 89 -12.19 -9.99 -19.82
N SER A 90 -11.85 -11.06 -19.11
CA SER A 90 -11.11 -11.03 -17.84
C SER A 90 -9.82 -10.21 -17.91
N VAL A 91 -8.99 -10.44 -18.93
CA VAL A 91 -7.74 -9.69 -19.14
C VAL A 91 -7.99 -8.19 -19.27
N LEU A 92 -8.98 -7.81 -20.10
CA LEU A 92 -9.31 -6.40 -20.30
C LEU A 92 -9.81 -5.75 -19.00
N ILE A 93 -10.67 -6.44 -18.26
CA ILE A 93 -11.19 -5.97 -16.96
C ILE A 93 -10.04 -5.77 -15.97
N ALA A 94 -9.11 -6.73 -15.90
CA ALA A 94 -7.98 -6.67 -14.99
C ALA A 94 -6.99 -5.55 -15.36
N ILE A 95 -6.75 -5.30 -16.65
CA ILE A 95 -5.96 -4.14 -17.11
C ILE A 95 -6.63 -2.82 -16.70
N ILE A 96 -7.94 -2.68 -16.94
CA ILE A 96 -8.68 -1.47 -16.56
C ILE A 96 -8.64 -1.25 -15.04
N TYR A 97 -8.87 -2.32 -14.26
CA TYR A 97 -8.76 -2.27 -12.81
C TYR A 97 -7.38 -1.80 -12.37
N SER A 98 -6.32 -2.39 -12.93
CA SER A 98 -4.93 -2.06 -12.61
C SER A 98 -4.62 -0.58 -12.89
N LEU A 99 -5.04 -0.07 -14.05
CA LEU A 99 -4.83 1.33 -14.41
C LEU A 99 -5.57 2.28 -13.48
N LEU A 100 -6.81 1.97 -13.10
CA LEU A 100 -7.57 2.75 -12.13
C LEU A 100 -6.90 2.71 -10.75
N PHE A 101 -6.45 1.52 -10.35
CA PHE A 101 -5.81 1.27 -9.06
C PHE A 101 -4.51 2.08 -8.88
N LEU A 102 -3.72 2.25 -9.94
CA LEU A 102 -2.49 3.04 -9.88
C LEU A 102 -2.71 4.54 -9.61
N VAL A 103 -3.91 5.06 -9.91
CA VAL A 103 -4.15 6.53 -9.89
C VAL A 103 -5.22 6.97 -8.90
N TYR A 104 -6.12 6.09 -8.44
CA TYR A 104 -7.33 6.52 -7.72
C TYR A 104 -7.05 7.24 -6.39
N LEU A 105 -5.97 6.89 -5.68
CA LEU A 105 -5.61 7.54 -4.41
C LEU A 105 -4.90 8.89 -4.60
N LEU A 106 -4.28 9.14 -5.76
CA LEU A 106 -3.45 10.33 -5.97
C LEU A 106 -4.22 11.64 -5.74
N PRO A 107 -5.46 11.83 -6.21
CA PRO A 107 -6.23 13.04 -5.94
C PRO A 107 -6.40 13.32 -4.44
N VAL A 108 -6.67 12.29 -3.64
CA VAL A 108 -6.86 12.41 -2.18
C VAL A 108 -5.55 12.69 -1.48
N VAL A 109 -4.50 11.98 -1.88
CA VAL A 109 -3.16 12.15 -1.35
C VAL A 109 -2.69 13.60 -1.56
N ILE A 110 -2.84 14.13 -2.76
CA ILE A 110 -2.40 15.48 -3.12
C ILE A 110 -3.24 16.55 -2.42
N THR A 111 -4.56 16.37 -2.35
CA THR A 111 -5.47 17.46 -1.92
C THR A 111 -5.90 17.42 -0.47
N ASN A 112 -5.78 16.27 0.20
CA ASN A 112 -6.18 16.08 1.59
C ASN A 112 -4.99 15.63 2.44
N ALA A 113 -4.36 14.49 2.12
CA ALA A 113 -3.28 13.92 2.94
C ALA A 113 -2.05 14.83 3.03
N GLY A 114 -1.67 15.41 1.89
CA GLY A 114 -0.55 16.34 1.79
C GLY A 114 -0.71 17.62 2.62
N LEU A 115 -1.94 18.01 2.96
CA LEU A 115 -2.22 19.23 3.74
C LEU A 115 -2.12 19.02 5.26
N VAL A 116 -1.91 17.78 5.72
CA VAL A 116 -1.87 17.46 7.15
C VAL A 116 -0.58 17.99 7.77
N LYS A 117 -0.73 18.88 8.75
CA LYS A 117 0.39 19.52 9.47
C LYS A 117 0.86 18.74 10.70
N ASN A 118 -0.04 18.01 11.37
CA ASN A 118 0.30 17.25 12.57
C ASN A 118 1.20 16.06 12.20
N LYS A 119 2.40 15.98 12.79
CA LYS A 119 3.42 14.97 12.50
C LYS A 119 2.97 13.54 12.84
N TYR A 120 2.32 13.34 13.98
CA TYR A 120 1.80 12.02 14.38
C TYR A 120 0.65 11.58 13.46
N ALA A 121 -0.18 12.53 13.02
CA ALA A 121 -1.22 12.25 12.04
C ALA A 121 -0.63 11.79 10.69
N ARG A 122 0.55 12.29 10.28
CA ARG A 122 1.24 11.83 9.07
C ARG A 122 1.67 10.37 9.15
N VAL A 123 2.15 9.91 10.32
CA VAL A 123 2.48 8.49 10.56
C VAL A 123 1.23 7.64 10.38
N PHE A 124 0.13 8.03 11.04
CA PHE A 124 -1.13 7.30 10.93
C PHE A 124 -1.68 7.27 9.49
N ILE A 125 -1.56 8.38 8.75
CA ILE A 125 -1.97 8.45 7.35
C ILE A 125 -1.10 7.56 6.46
N ALA A 126 0.22 7.54 6.69
CA ALA A 126 1.11 6.64 5.98
C ALA A 126 0.65 5.20 6.18
N MET A 127 0.53 4.76 7.44
CA MET A 127 0.02 3.43 7.84
C MET A 127 -1.33 3.10 7.19
N TYR A 128 -2.28 4.04 7.26
CA TYR A 128 -3.61 3.86 6.72
C TYR A 128 -3.62 3.53 5.22
N TYR A 129 -2.82 4.24 4.40
CA TYR A 129 -2.79 3.98 2.95
C TYR A 129 -2.19 2.62 2.61
N ILE A 130 -1.26 2.10 3.39
CA ILE A 130 -0.71 0.75 3.17
C ILE A 130 -1.77 -0.30 3.47
N VAL A 131 -2.44 -0.18 4.62
CA VAL A 131 -3.54 -1.08 4.99
C VAL A 131 -4.62 -1.04 3.90
N LEU A 132 -4.92 0.15 3.37
CA LEU A 132 -5.88 0.31 2.29
C LEU A 132 -5.47 -0.41 1.00
N LEU A 133 -4.20 -0.34 0.61
CA LEU A 133 -3.67 -1.06 -0.56
C LEU A 133 -3.71 -2.58 -0.34
N LEU A 134 -3.34 -3.07 0.84
CA LEU A 134 -3.41 -4.50 1.18
C LEU A 134 -4.83 -5.07 1.08
N PHE A 135 -5.84 -4.31 1.51
CA PHE A 135 -7.25 -4.74 1.41
C PHE A 135 -7.79 -4.81 -0.04
N SER A 136 -7.02 -4.41 -1.05
CA SER A 136 -7.47 -4.31 -2.44
C SER A 136 -7.09 -5.49 -3.35
N GLU A 137 -6.26 -6.43 -2.89
CA GLU A 137 -5.58 -7.38 -3.79
C GLU A 137 -6.38 -8.60 -4.27
N ASN A 138 -7.63 -8.73 -3.88
CA ASN A 138 -8.38 -9.95 -4.15
C ASN A 138 -9.13 -9.92 -5.49
N LEU A 139 -8.41 -9.92 -6.62
CA LEU A 139 -9.04 -10.22 -7.92
C LEU A 139 -9.17 -11.74 -8.09
N HIS A 140 -10.40 -12.23 -8.10
CA HIS A 140 -10.74 -13.62 -8.34
C HIS A 140 -10.79 -13.90 -9.84
N MET A 141 -9.62 -14.12 -10.42
CA MET A 141 -9.44 -14.49 -11.83
C MET A 141 -9.57 -16.01 -12.01
N ASN A 142 -9.91 -16.45 -13.22
CA ASN A 142 -10.01 -17.88 -13.57
C ASN A 142 -8.61 -18.45 -13.87
N ASP A 143 -8.33 -19.68 -13.45
CA ASP A 143 -6.98 -20.28 -13.45
C ASP A 143 -6.34 -20.44 -14.84
N TYR A 144 -7.12 -20.30 -15.92
CA TYR A 144 -6.63 -20.33 -17.30
C TYR A 144 -5.65 -19.21 -17.66
N LEU A 145 -5.51 -18.17 -16.83
CA LEU A 145 -4.60 -17.04 -16.98
C LEU A 145 -3.52 -17.03 -15.90
N SER A 146 -2.82 -18.15 -15.73
CA SER A 146 -1.85 -18.39 -14.64
C SER A 146 -0.86 -17.23 -14.41
N SER A 147 -0.29 -16.64 -15.45
CA SER A 147 0.62 -15.49 -15.32
C SER A 147 -0.07 -14.22 -14.80
N PHE A 148 -1.31 -13.95 -15.22
CA PHE A 148 -2.06 -12.77 -14.76
C PHE A 148 -2.58 -12.95 -13.33
N VAL A 149 -2.96 -14.18 -12.97
CA VAL A 149 -3.30 -14.60 -11.60
C VAL A 149 -2.07 -14.41 -10.70
N ASN A 150 -0.91 -14.92 -11.11
CA ASN A 150 0.34 -14.73 -10.36
C ASN A 150 0.67 -13.24 -10.18
N TRP A 151 0.50 -12.43 -11.22
CA TRP A 151 0.71 -10.99 -11.16
C TRP A 151 -0.25 -10.29 -10.18
N SER A 152 -1.55 -10.60 -10.21
CA SER A 152 -2.52 -9.99 -9.28
C SER A 152 -2.27 -10.37 -7.82
N HIS A 153 -1.69 -11.56 -7.58
CA HIS A 153 -1.35 -12.06 -6.24
C HIS A 153 0.09 -11.75 -5.80
N SER A 154 0.82 -10.90 -6.54
CA SER A 154 2.25 -10.68 -6.30
C SER A 154 2.61 -9.35 -5.65
N GLU A 155 1.64 -8.58 -5.15
CA GLU A 155 1.86 -7.24 -4.57
C GLU A 155 2.55 -6.19 -5.47
N ILE A 156 2.94 -6.55 -6.70
CA ILE A 156 3.58 -5.64 -7.64
C ILE A 156 2.68 -4.44 -7.92
N LEU A 157 1.38 -4.67 -8.09
CA LEU A 157 0.42 -3.59 -8.35
C LEU A 157 0.34 -2.61 -7.16
N ASN A 158 0.36 -3.14 -5.93
CA ASN A 158 0.41 -2.34 -4.71
C ASN A 158 1.70 -1.53 -4.61
N GLY A 159 2.85 -2.14 -4.87
CA GLY A 159 4.15 -1.46 -4.91
C GLY A 159 4.19 -0.34 -5.96
N LEU A 160 3.69 -0.60 -7.17
CA LEU A 160 3.61 0.39 -8.25
C LEU A 160 2.67 1.56 -7.90
N ALA A 161 1.55 1.30 -7.21
CA ALA A 161 0.65 2.34 -6.73
C ALA A 161 1.27 3.15 -5.57
N LEU A 162 2.08 2.49 -4.72
CA LEU A 162 2.71 3.12 -3.56
C LEU A 162 3.79 4.13 -3.94
N ILE A 163 4.60 3.87 -4.97
CA ILE A 163 5.68 4.77 -5.43
C ILE A 163 5.21 6.23 -5.64
N PRO A 164 4.20 6.50 -6.49
CA PRO A 164 3.73 7.87 -6.71
C PRO A 164 3.04 8.46 -5.46
N ILE A 165 2.45 7.63 -4.59
CA ILE A 165 1.89 8.07 -3.31
C ILE A 165 3.01 8.59 -2.39
N ILE A 166 4.09 7.83 -2.21
CA ILE A 166 5.27 8.23 -1.42
C ILE A 166 5.81 9.56 -1.93
N PHE A 167 6.02 9.67 -3.24
CA PHE A 167 6.52 10.90 -3.86
C PHE A 167 5.62 12.11 -3.56
N CYS A 168 4.30 11.95 -3.73
CA CYS A 168 3.34 13.02 -3.46
C CYS A 168 3.34 13.42 -1.98
N LEU A 169 3.34 12.45 -1.07
CA LEU A 169 3.36 12.70 0.38
C LEU A 169 4.62 13.45 0.80
N PHE A 170 5.79 12.99 0.37
CA PHE A 170 7.06 13.66 0.70
C PHE A 170 7.11 15.09 0.18
N LYS A 171 6.70 15.29 -1.08
CA LYS A 171 6.62 16.62 -1.68
C LYS A 171 5.67 17.53 -0.92
N SER A 172 4.47 17.05 -0.57
CA SER A 172 3.46 17.85 0.13
C SER A 172 3.83 18.15 1.59
N TRP A 173 4.56 17.25 2.24
CA TRP A 173 4.96 17.40 3.65
C TRP A 173 6.27 18.18 3.84
N ASP A 174 6.88 18.69 2.77
CA ASP A 174 8.23 19.27 2.71
C ASP A 174 9.29 18.35 3.35
N ILE A 175 9.11 17.04 3.19
CA ILE A 175 10.09 16.07 3.63
C ILE A 175 11.19 16.06 2.58
N ARG A 176 12.22 16.84 2.87
CA ARG A 176 13.50 16.76 2.17
C ARG A 176 14.25 15.55 2.72
N ALA A 177 13.79 14.37 2.34
CA ALA A 177 14.54 13.12 2.49
C ALA A 177 15.77 13.20 1.58
N LYS A 178 16.74 14.05 1.94
CA LYS A 178 18.11 13.78 1.57
C LYS A 178 18.46 12.60 2.46
N LEU A 179 18.70 11.44 1.87
CA LEU A 179 19.55 10.43 2.49
C LEU A 179 20.89 11.11 2.72
N ASN A 180 20.97 11.90 3.80
CA ASN A 180 22.18 12.54 4.24
C ASN A 180 22.90 11.49 5.06
N LEU A 181 23.21 10.37 4.40
CA LEU A 181 24.45 9.68 4.65
C LEU A 181 25.50 10.74 4.35
N LYS A 182 25.82 11.57 5.35
CA LYS A 182 26.92 12.51 5.27
C LYS A 182 28.13 11.60 5.14
N PHE A 183 28.49 11.27 3.89
CA PHE A 183 29.73 10.63 3.54
C PHE A 183 30.85 11.63 3.81
N ARG A 184 31.05 11.97 5.08
CA ARG A 184 32.07 12.91 5.53
C ARG A 184 33.37 12.13 5.66
N ARG A 185 34.29 12.41 4.74
CA ARG A 185 35.75 12.23 4.81
C ARG A 185 36.31 10.82 5.08
N TYR A 186 35.50 9.83 5.45
CA TYR A 186 35.86 8.40 5.54
C TYR A 186 35.16 7.58 4.44
N SER A 187 35.18 8.09 3.20
CA SER A 187 34.37 7.57 2.08
C SER A 187 34.54 6.07 1.84
N ASN A 188 35.74 5.54 2.03
CA ASN A 188 36.02 4.13 1.75
C ASN A 188 35.51 3.21 2.86
N ILE A 189 35.66 3.57 4.13
CA ILE A 189 35.18 2.74 5.25
C ILE A 189 33.66 2.68 5.27
N GLN A 190 32.99 3.81 5.03
CA GLN A 190 31.52 3.83 4.98
C GLN A 190 30.97 3.07 3.78
N LEU A 191 31.63 3.15 2.61
CA LEU A 191 31.31 2.34 1.46
C LEU A 191 31.55 0.85 1.74
N ILE A 192 32.66 0.49 2.39
CA ILE A 192 32.96 -0.90 2.79
C ILE A 192 31.90 -1.40 3.79
N VAL A 193 31.56 -0.62 4.81
CA VAL A 193 30.51 -0.99 5.79
C VAL A 193 29.17 -1.15 5.09
N LEU A 194 28.82 -0.27 4.14
CA LEU A 194 27.61 -0.41 3.35
C LEU A 194 27.64 -1.67 2.47
N LEU A 195 28.74 -1.92 1.77
CA LEU A 195 28.91 -3.12 0.93
C LEU A 195 28.86 -4.40 1.76
N VAL A 196 29.49 -4.42 2.94
CA VAL A 196 29.45 -5.53 3.89
C VAL A 196 28.04 -5.70 4.43
N ALA A 197 27.34 -4.63 4.79
CA ALA A 197 25.96 -4.70 5.27
C ALA A 197 25.00 -5.19 4.17
N VAL A 198 25.15 -4.72 2.94
CA VAL A 198 24.35 -5.18 1.78
C VAL A 198 24.67 -6.64 1.46
N PHE A 199 25.95 -7.02 1.45
CA PHE A 199 26.38 -8.39 1.26
C PHE A 199 25.83 -9.30 2.36
N PHE A 200 25.95 -8.90 3.62
CA PHE A 200 25.46 -9.68 4.76
C PHE A 200 23.93 -9.75 4.77
N ALA A 201 23.23 -8.68 4.40
CA ALA A 201 21.77 -8.71 4.26
C ALA A 201 21.34 -9.65 3.13
N ALA A 202 21.97 -9.55 1.96
CA ALA A 202 21.68 -10.45 0.83
C ALA A 202 22.02 -11.90 1.17
N TRP A 203 23.19 -12.15 1.77
CA TRP A 203 23.63 -13.46 2.20
C TRP A 203 22.75 -14.04 3.30
N TYR A 204 22.38 -13.25 4.31
CA TYR A 204 21.52 -13.69 5.40
C TYR A 204 20.12 -14.04 4.90
N SER A 205 19.52 -13.19 4.06
CA SER A 205 18.20 -13.48 3.46
C SER A 205 18.27 -14.72 2.56
N PHE A 206 19.32 -14.86 1.76
CA PHE A 206 19.55 -16.05 0.95
C PHE A 206 19.71 -17.31 1.83
N PHE A 207 20.60 -17.25 2.83
CA PHE A 207 20.86 -18.36 3.74
C PHE A 207 19.60 -18.75 4.51
N HIS A 208 18.87 -17.79 5.07
CA HIS A 208 17.64 -18.04 5.81
C HIS A 208 16.59 -18.72 4.95
N SER A 209 16.40 -18.25 3.71
CA SER A 209 15.41 -18.80 2.78
C SER A 209 15.78 -20.19 2.26
N TYR A 210 17.06 -20.55 2.18
CA TYR A 210 17.49 -21.79 1.53
C TYR A 210 18.25 -22.76 2.46
N VAL A 211 18.43 -22.47 3.74
CA VAL A 211 19.16 -23.36 4.67
C VAL A 211 18.58 -24.79 4.70
N TYR A 212 17.28 -24.93 4.45
CA TYR A 212 16.59 -26.23 4.46
C TYR A 212 17.04 -27.17 3.32
N ILE A 213 17.59 -26.65 2.22
CA ILE A 213 18.13 -27.46 1.10
C ILE A 213 19.61 -27.82 1.29
N ALA A 214 20.22 -27.42 2.41
CA ALA A 214 21.61 -27.72 2.74
C ALA A 214 21.68 -28.77 3.88
N PRO A 215 21.45 -30.07 3.59
CA PRO A 215 21.45 -31.11 4.61
C PRO A 215 22.82 -31.37 5.25
N THR A 216 23.91 -30.87 4.66
CA THR A 216 25.28 -31.05 5.17
C THR A 216 26.01 -29.73 5.40
N PHE A 217 26.94 -29.71 6.35
CA PHE A 217 27.69 -28.51 6.72
C PHE A 217 28.48 -27.88 5.55
N SER A 218 28.97 -28.67 4.60
CA SER A 218 29.66 -28.14 3.41
C SER A 218 28.71 -27.41 2.45
N GLN A 219 27.45 -27.84 2.39
CA GLN A 219 26.44 -27.22 1.52
C GLN A 219 25.94 -25.89 2.10
N LEU A 220 26.12 -25.63 3.40
CA LEU A 220 25.80 -24.34 4.04
C LEU A 220 26.65 -23.18 3.54
N PHE A 221 27.87 -23.44 3.04
CA PHE A 221 28.83 -22.38 2.71
C PHE A 221 29.32 -22.41 1.26
N TRP A 222 29.49 -23.59 0.65
CA TRP A 222 30.25 -23.69 -0.62
C TRP A 222 29.57 -24.55 -1.69
N ASN A 223 28.90 -25.63 -1.33
CA ASN A 223 28.39 -26.64 -2.28
C ASN A 223 26.86 -26.64 -2.39
N TRP A 224 26.25 -25.47 -2.56
CA TRP A 224 24.79 -25.36 -2.68
C TRP A 224 24.27 -26.16 -3.88
N ASP A 225 23.32 -27.06 -3.62
CA ASP A 225 22.62 -27.80 -4.68
C ASP A 225 21.35 -27.04 -5.08
N PHE A 226 21.46 -26.25 -6.15
CA PHE A 226 20.34 -25.49 -6.71
C PHE A 226 19.48 -26.31 -7.68
N SER A 227 19.80 -27.58 -7.92
CA SER A 227 19.03 -28.40 -8.87
C SER A 227 17.56 -28.55 -8.47
N GLU A 228 17.25 -28.43 -7.18
CA GLU A 228 15.89 -28.45 -6.64
C GLU A 228 15.20 -27.06 -6.68
N ILE A 229 15.96 -25.97 -6.87
CA ILE A 229 15.41 -24.60 -6.95
C ILE A 229 15.16 -24.25 -8.40
N ILE A 230 13.94 -24.54 -8.86
CA ILE A 230 13.45 -24.05 -10.15
C ILE A 230 12.78 -22.69 -9.92
N PRO A 231 13.38 -21.55 -10.34
CA PRO A 231 12.75 -20.25 -10.19
C PRO A 231 11.45 -20.22 -10.99
N THR A 232 10.33 -20.18 -10.28
CA THR A 232 9.01 -20.06 -10.90
C THR A 232 8.71 -18.59 -11.17
N GLU A 233 7.90 -18.32 -12.19
CA GLU A 233 7.37 -16.97 -12.47
C GLU A 233 6.75 -16.36 -11.20
N ARG A 234 5.97 -17.15 -10.46
CA ARG A 234 5.36 -16.76 -9.19
C ARG A 234 6.39 -16.31 -8.16
N ALA A 235 7.45 -17.09 -7.95
CA ALA A 235 8.49 -16.74 -6.97
C ALA A 235 9.21 -15.43 -7.34
N VAL A 236 9.48 -15.21 -8.63
CA VAL A 236 10.07 -13.96 -9.12
C VAL A 236 9.12 -12.78 -8.90
N LEU A 237 7.85 -12.92 -9.27
CA LEU A 237 6.86 -11.86 -9.12
C LEU A 237 6.62 -11.52 -7.64
N TRP A 238 6.51 -12.51 -6.76
CA TRP A 238 6.39 -12.31 -5.32
C TRP A 238 7.60 -11.59 -4.72
N SER A 239 8.80 -11.97 -5.14
CA SER A 239 10.03 -11.31 -4.69
C SER A 239 10.06 -9.84 -5.14
N LEU A 240 9.66 -9.57 -6.39
CA LEU A 240 9.53 -8.20 -6.90
C LEU A 240 8.45 -7.41 -6.15
N GLY A 241 7.34 -8.06 -5.82
CA GLY A 241 6.28 -7.55 -4.95
C GLY A 241 6.82 -7.03 -3.63
N ALA A 242 7.47 -7.91 -2.87
CA ALA A 242 8.06 -7.58 -1.58
C ALA A 242 9.07 -6.43 -1.69
N ILE A 243 9.92 -6.43 -2.72
CA ILE A 243 10.88 -5.34 -2.96
C ILE A 243 10.17 -4.00 -3.23
N LEU A 244 9.10 -4.00 -4.03
CA LEU A 244 8.41 -2.77 -4.39
C LEU A 244 7.49 -2.26 -3.27
N PHE A 245 6.72 -3.16 -2.68
CA PHE A 245 5.68 -2.82 -1.72
C PHE A 245 6.20 -2.82 -0.29
N GLU A 246 6.72 -3.93 0.24
CA GLU A 246 7.16 -4.02 1.63
C GLU A 246 8.34 -3.07 1.93
N GLU A 247 9.38 -3.07 1.09
CA GLU A 247 10.51 -2.16 1.29
C GLU A 247 10.13 -0.71 0.97
N GLY A 248 9.27 -0.48 -0.02
CA GLY A 248 8.72 0.84 -0.31
C GLY A 248 7.94 1.41 0.88
N PHE A 249 7.12 0.58 1.51
CA PHE A 249 6.42 0.90 2.75
C PHE A 249 7.41 1.19 3.87
N ARG A 250 8.37 0.30 4.11
CA ARG A 250 9.35 0.44 5.19
C ARG A 250 10.12 1.75 5.05
N TYR A 251 10.50 2.09 3.82
CA TYR A 251 11.14 3.37 3.50
C TYR A 251 10.25 4.57 3.84
N LEU A 252 8.98 4.57 3.42
CA LEU A 252 8.02 5.62 3.77
C LEU A 252 7.91 5.78 5.30
N LEU A 253 7.71 4.68 6.02
CA LEU A 253 7.47 4.68 7.46
C LEU A 253 8.69 5.20 8.22
N ILE A 254 9.89 4.69 7.92
CA ILE A 254 11.16 5.12 8.53
C ILE A 254 11.33 6.63 8.36
N ILE A 255 11.18 7.14 7.14
CA ILE A 255 11.39 8.57 6.86
C ILE A 255 10.37 9.45 7.59
N VAL A 256 9.09 9.06 7.60
CA VAL A 256 8.04 9.84 8.27
C VAL A 256 8.24 9.85 9.79
N LEU A 257 8.60 8.71 10.37
CA LEU A 257 8.91 8.59 11.79
C LEU A 257 10.16 9.38 12.17
N LEU A 258 11.25 9.31 11.39
CA LEU A 258 12.44 10.13 11.60
C LEU A 258 12.10 11.63 11.60
N GLU A 259 11.20 12.08 10.72
CA GLU A 259 10.73 13.46 10.68
C GLU A 259 9.91 13.86 11.93
N VAL A 260 9.20 12.90 12.54
CA VAL A 260 8.50 13.09 13.82
C VAL A 260 9.52 13.24 14.95
N PHE A 261 10.47 12.31 15.06
CA PHE A 261 11.39 12.20 16.20
C PHE A 261 12.69 13.02 16.08
N LYS A 262 12.95 13.70 14.96
CA LYS A 262 14.20 14.47 14.74
C LYS A 262 14.54 15.51 15.82
N VAL A 263 13.57 15.92 16.65
CA VAL A 263 13.73 16.95 17.69
C VAL A 263 13.91 16.34 19.10
N GLN A 264 13.61 15.06 19.30
CA GLN A 264 13.60 14.42 20.62
C GLN A 264 14.79 13.47 20.75
N ARG A 265 15.86 13.91 21.42
CA ARG A 265 17.02 13.07 21.75
C ARG A 265 16.59 11.95 22.71
N GLY A 266 16.80 10.68 22.33
CA GLY A 266 16.60 9.51 23.21
C GLY A 266 15.39 8.61 22.91
N GLN A 267 14.52 8.96 21.96
CA GLN A 267 13.38 8.11 21.56
C GLN A 267 13.62 7.32 20.27
N ILE A 268 14.84 7.33 19.73
CA ILE A 268 15.22 6.53 18.56
C ILE A 268 15.20 5.02 18.89
N ASP A 269 15.48 4.65 20.15
CA ASP A 269 15.49 3.24 20.56
C ASP A 269 14.06 2.67 20.65
N TYR A 270 13.13 3.42 21.25
CA TYR A 270 11.68 3.11 21.18
C TYR A 270 11.14 3.11 19.74
N PHE A 271 11.73 3.91 18.85
CA PHE A 271 11.42 3.96 17.42
C PHE A 271 11.84 2.68 16.69
N LEU A 272 13.01 2.13 16.97
CA LEU A 272 13.44 0.86 16.39
C LEU A 272 12.53 -0.27 16.89
N GLU A 273 12.23 -0.33 18.18
CA GLU A 273 11.38 -1.37 18.75
C GLU A 273 9.95 -1.34 18.21
N CYS A 274 9.31 -0.16 18.13
CA CYS A 274 7.95 -0.04 17.60
C CYS A 274 7.88 -0.33 16.10
N ALA A 275 8.88 0.11 15.32
CA ALA A 275 8.94 -0.17 13.89
C ALA A 275 9.20 -1.66 13.63
N ILE A 276 10.14 -2.28 14.34
CA ILE A 276 10.46 -3.71 14.22
C ILE A 276 9.26 -4.57 14.65
N PHE A 277 8.62 -4.26 15.78
CA PHE A 277 7.44 -5.00 16.27
C PHE A 277 6.30 -4.98 15.24
N TRP A 278 6.00 -3.82 14.65
CA TRP A 278 4.92 -3.72 13.66
C TRP A 278 5.27 -4.35 12.30
N ILE A 279 6.53 -4.23 11.86
CA ILE A 279 7.01 -4.89 10.63
C ILE A 279 6.92 -6.41 10.79
N ASP A 280 7.35 -6.95 11.93
CA ASP A 280 7.33 -8.39 12.21
C ASP A 280 5.90 -8.93 12.39
N THR A 281 4.96 -8.11 12.88
CA THR A 281 3.55 -8.52 13.03
C THR A 281 2.80 -8.53 11.69
N LEU A 282 3.09 -7.58 10.79
CA LEU A 282 2.47 -7.53 9.46
C LEU A 282 3.01 -8.59 8.50
N CYS A 283 4.34 -8.81 8.48
CA CYS A 283 4.98 -9.82 7.63
C CYS A 283 4.69 -11.27 8.05
N ARG A 284 4.23 -11.52 9.29
CA ARG A 284 3.83 -12.87 9.75
C ARG A 284 2.37 -13.22 9.42
N THR A 285 1.58 -12.27 8.95
CA THR A 285 0.14 -12.46 8.64
C THR A 285 -0.16 -12.57 7.14
N THR A 286 0.86 -12.45 6.30
CA THR A 286 0.88 -12.79 4.86
C THR A 286 1.60 -14.12 4.67
#